data_AF-A0A913Y5G4-F1
#
_entry.id   AF-A0A913Y5G4-F1
#
_cell.length_a   1.000
_cell.length_b   1.000
_cell.length_c   1.000
_cell.angle_alpha   90.00
_cell.angle_beta   90.00
_cell.angle_gamma   90.00
#
_symmetry.space_group_name_H-M   'P 1'
#
loop_
_entity.id
_entity.type
_entity.pdbx_description
1 polymer ?
#
loop_
_entity_poly.entity_id
_entity_poly.type
_entity_poly.pdbx_seq_one_letter_code
_entity_poly.pdbx_strand_id
1 'polypeptide(L)'
;MKKEKRTTYIVAGVCLIAIIVLIVGIVLIVKSTDKDTSSGSKEASDRYKFSNEALSSGFAKFLQKVQDSDFEVFPEAIVYKPNVTVDEIKRVFKPFDSSWKNLKKRTDTAKELLDEVKDLTINTNKLKPREKKALFRIKHYLQFNFAVPYDGNYYAGDYMMGPNLFCWQPICGVPSQVASLRYFQPKEVKDLEVLQDKLALFNQTYHSYIQNLKDGIKAGMVRSVEECKAGLDAIKRTAFKVALNGPEGILKEGAVQDLLSPNFLKHIMSKSEDLKKWEQKHEKSVNESVREFLVDYVGKPLDNLFKYLENDFSQYCVPSNISSGLANLPLSYIYKNGKNTGTKTTKKLPSGEDLDGKKSYDMIMPYFTTNNMTADEVWRALRLIVDTGLHNKGFSREKALKFFADYAWDTSDGASKEVTRYQSDPGQATAYMVGQLHIIKLREYATKKLGKKFNLKDFHFYLLSQGSAPLSYLDESISRYVECTLNNGKGDGCHDVLYPVGNDDKTTASDGIFDDTEWGGYPPERYVPYHYI
;
A
#
# COMPACT_ATOMS: atom_id res chain seq x y z
N MET A 1 -23.19 25.37 83.72
CA MET A 1 -22.16 26.32 83.21
C MET A 1 -20.76 25.75 82.92
N LYS A 2 -20.32 24.60 83.45
CA LYS A 2 -18.96 24.05 83.18
C LYS A 2 -18.83 23.09 81.97
N LYS A 3 -19.93 22.49 81.50
CA LYS A 3 -19.93 21.49 80.40
C LYS A 3 -19.99 22.13 79.01
N GLU A 4 -20.78 23.19 78.84
CA GLU A 4 -20.92 23.94 77.57
C GLU A 4 -19.62 24.60 77.10
N LYS A 5 -18.91 25.30 78.00
CA LYS A 5 -17.64 25.96 77.64
C LYS A 5 -16.58 24.97 77.14
N ARG A 6 -16.55 23.75 77.68
CA ARG A 6 -15.57 22.72 77.31
C ARG A 6 -15.81 22.22 75.87
N THR A 7 -17.06 22.08 75.46
CA THR A 7 -17.42 21.70 74.08
C THR A 7 -17.06 22.81 73.09
N THR A 8 -17.27 24.08 73.45
CA THR A 8 -16.89 25.22 72.60
C THR A 8 -15.37 25.30 72.36
N TYR A 9 -14.55 25.06 73.39
CA TYR A 9 -13.09 25.06 73.23
C TYR A 9 -12.57 23.87 72.40
N ILE A 10 -13.22 22.70 72.48
CA ILE A 10 -12.86 21.54 71.67
C ILE A 10 -13.20 21.79 70.19
N VAL A 11 -14.38 22.33 69.90
CA VAL A 11 -14.78 22.68 68.52
C VAL A 11 -13.87 23.76 67.94
N ALA A 12 -13.55 24.80 68.72
CA ALA A 12 -12.61 25.84 68.29
C ALA A 12 -11.20 25.28 68.02
N GLY A 13 -10.72 24.34 68.85
CA GLY A 13 -9.43 23.67 68.64
C GLY A 13 -9.39 22.82 67.37
N VAL A 14 -10.46 22.06 67.08
CA VAL A 14 -10.56 21.24 65.86
C VAL A 14 -10.64 22.13 64.61
N CYS A 15 -11.38 23.24 64.66
CA CYS A 15 -11.43 24.21 63.56
C CYS A 15 -10.05 24.86 63.30
N LEU A 16 -9.29 25.18 64.35
CA LEU A 16 -7.97 25.79 64.20
C LEU A 16 -6.97 24.81 63.55
N ILE A 17 -7.01 23.54 63.96
CA ILE A 17 -6.19 22.48 63.35
C ILE A 17 -6.58 22.26 61.89
N ALA A 18 -7.88 22.25 61.57
CA ALA A 18 -8.35 22.11 60.19
C ALA A 18 -7.87 23.25 59.29
N ILE A 19 -7.87 24.50 59.78
CA ILE A 19 -7.35 25.66 59.06
C ILE A 19 -5.84 25.55 58.83
N ILE A 20 -5.07 25.11 59.84
CA ILE A 20 -3.63 24.92 59.70
C ILE A 20 -3.32 23.84 58.66
N VAL A 21 -4.05 22.72 58.67
CA VAL A 21 -3.89 21.64 57.67
C VAL A 21 -4.25 22.14 56.28
N LEU A 22 -5.28 22.98 56.13
CA LEU A 22 -5.67 23.56 54.85
C LEU A 22 -4.60 24.53 54.31
N ILE A 23 -4.03 25.38 55.17
CA ILE A 23 -2.97 26.32 54.80
C ILE A 23 -1.69 25.56 54.41
N VAL A 24 -1.29 24.53 55.19
CA VAL A 24 -0.14 23.68 54.87
C VAL A 24 -0.37 22.93 53.55
N GLY A 25 -1.58 22.42 53.32
CA GLY A 25 -1.97 21.79 52.06
C GLY A 25 -1.85 22.74 50.88
N ILE A 26 -2.34 23.98 50.99
CA ILE A 26 -2.23 25.00 49.94
C ILE A 26 -0.76 25.38 49.71
N VAL A 27 0.05 25.55 50.75
CA VAL A 27 1.48 25.87 50.62
C VAL A 27 2.25 24.73 49.94
N LEU A 28 1.92 23.47 50.24
CA LEU A 28 2.52 22.31 49.57
C LEU A 28 2.09 22.19 48.10
N ILE A 29 0.83 22.48 47.78
CA ILE A 29 0.33 22.54 46.39
C ILE A 29 1.02 23.66 45.61
N VAL A 30 1.18 24.85 46.20
CA VAL A 30 1.87 25.99 45.56
C VAL A 30 3.36 25.69 45.35
N LYS A 31 4.04 25.10 46.33
CA LYS A 31 5.44 24.65 46.18
C LYS A 31 5.60 23.51 45.16
N SER A 32 4.58 22.67 44.98
CA SER A 32 4.55 21.66 43.93
C SER A 32 4.44 22.29 42.55
N THR A 33 3.64 23.34 42.39
CA THR A 33 3.48 24.04 41.10
C THR A 33 4.67 24.91 40.72
N ASP A 34 5.44 25.41 41.69
CA ASP A 34 6.64 26.24 41.43
C ASP A 34 7.89 25.44 41.01
N LYS A 35 7.92 24.12 41.24
CA LYS A 35 9.05 23.27 40.82
C LYS A 35 8.99 22.78 39.37
N ASP A 36 7.84 22.86 38.72
CA ASP A 36 7.64 22.32 37.36
C ASP A 36 7.77 23.36 36.22
N THR A 37 7.97 24.65 36.52
CA THR A 37 7.87 25.71 35.50
C THR A 37 9.20 26.28 34.98
N SER A 38 10.37 25.79 35.41
CA SER A 38 11.66 26.32 34.90
C SER A 38 12.66 25.30 34.33
N SER A 39 12.42 23.99 34.41
CA SER A 39 13.26 22.94 33.79
C SER A 39 12.60 22.18 32.64
N GLY A 40 11.27 22.17 32.55
CA GLY A 40 10.52 21.36 31.57
C GLY A 40 10.45 21.90 30.13
N SER A 41 10.79 23.18 29.90
CA SER A 41 10.63 23.80 28.57
C SER A 41 11.77 23.47 27.59
N LYS A 42 13.00 23.27 28.07
CA LYS A 42 14.16 22.88 27.23
C LYS A 42 14.13 21.40 26.83
N GLU A 43 13.83 20.50 27.77
CA GLU A 43 13.78 19.05 27.49
C GLU A 43 12.62 18.65 26.58
N ALA A 44 11.46 19.29 26.71
CA ALA A 44 10.34 19.09 25.79
C ALA A 44 10.74 19.50 24.35
N SER A 45 11.44 20.63 24.18
CA SER A 45 11.89 21.12 22.87
C SER A 45 12.88 20.17 22.17
N ASP A 46 13.89 19.66 22.89
CA ASP A 46 14.90 18.77 22.31
C ASP A 46 14.36 17.38 21.96
N ARG A 47 13.31 16.93 22.65
CA ARG A 47 12.59 15.70 22.30
C ARG A 47 12.00 15.77 20.90
N TYR A 48 11.58 16.94 20.40
CA TYR A 48 10.96 17.10 19.07
C TYR A 48 11.94 17.42 17.93
N LYS A 49 13.19 17.81 18.23
CA LYS A 49 14.21 18.05 17.20
C LYS A 49 14.70 16.77 16.52
N PHE A 50 15.05 16.85 15.24
CA PHE A 50 15.71 15.76 14.52
C PHE A 50 17.07 15.40 15.13
N SER A 51 17.50 14.14 14.99
CA SER A 51 18.87 13.73 15.30
C SER A 51 19.88 14.39 14.36
N ASN A 52 21.13 14.49 14.81
CA ASN A 52 22.22 14.95 13.95
C ASN A 52 22.35 14.08 12.70
N GLU A 53 22.17 12.76 12.83
CA GLU A 53 22.16 11.83 11.69
C GLU A 53 21.07 12.21 10.68
N ALA A 54 19.82 12.42 11.11
CA ALA A 54 18.73 12.77 10.22
C ALA A 54 18.93 14.12 9.51
N LEU A 55 19.65 15.05 10.16
CA LEU A 55 20.03 16.33 9.55
C LEU A 55 21.19 16.16 8.55
N SER A 56 22.28 15.51 8.96
CA SER A 56 23.48 15.35 8.14
C SER A 56 23.28 14.43 6.94
N SER A 57 22.42 13.42 7.06
CA SER A 57 22.08 12.51 5.97
C SER A 57 21.06 13.10 4.99
N GLY A 58 20.52 14.29 5.27
CA GLY A 58 19.43 14.90 4.50
C GLY A 58 18.04 14.28 4.73
N PHE A 59 17.91 13.28 5.61
CA PHE A 59 16.65 12.56 5.82
C PHE A 59 15.53 13.49 6.32
N ALA A 60 15.81 14.43 7.22
CA ALA A 60 14.82 15.40 7.70
C ALA A 60 14.26 16.28 6.57
N LYS A 61 15.12 16.73 5.64
CA LYS A 61 14.70 17.49 4.46
C LYS A 61 13.89 16.62 3.49
N PHE A 62 14.29 15.36 3.33
CA PHE A 62 13.57 14.39 2.52
C PHE A 62 12.14 14.12 3.05
N LEU A 63 11.95 14.04 4.38
CA LEU A 63 10.60 13.91 4.98
C LEU A 63 9.68 15.07 4.56
N GLN A 64 10.20 16.31 4.58
CA GLN A 64 9.44 17.48 4.15
C GLN A 64 9.13 17.40 2.65
N LYS A 65 10.12 17.02 1.83
CA LYS A 65 9.93 16.83 0.38
C LYS A 65 8.81 15.84 0.08
N VAL A 66 8.78 14.69 0.76
CA VAL A 66 7.71 13.68 0.58
C VAL A 66 6.35 14.26 0.95
N GLN A 67 6.25 15.02 2.04
CA GLN A 67 5.00 15.68 2.43
C GLN A 67 4.55 16.72 1.39
N ASP A 68 5.48 17.54 0.88
CA ASP A 68 5.16 18.55 -0.12
C ASP A 68 4.73 17.90 -1.44
N SER A 69 5.42 16.84 -1.87
CA SER A 69 5.06 16.06 -3.06
C SER A 69 3.72 15.36 -2.91
N ASP A 70 3.38 14.83 -1.73
CA ASP A 70 2.09 14.19 -1.46
C ASP A 70 0.93 15.16 -1.75
N PHE A 71 0.96 16.37 -1.18
CA PHE A 71 -0.09 17.37 -1.45
C PHE A 71 -0.02 17.98 -2.85
N GLU A 72 1.11 17.88 -3.56
CA GLU A 72 1.21 18.26 -4.97
C GLU A 72 0.49 17.25 -5.87
N VAL A 73 0.70 15.95 -5.64
CA VAL A 73 0.13 14.89 -6.46
C VAL A 73 -1.29 14.48 -6.02
N PHE A 74 -1.68 14.78 -4.78
CA PHE A 74 -3.05 14.62 -4.23
C PHE A 74 -3.69 15.98 -3.87
N PRO A 75 -3.97 16.86 -4.85
CA PRO A 75 -4.60 18.16 -4.58
C PRO A 75 -5.99 18.04 -3.94
N GLU A 76 -6.66 16.90 -4.07
CA GLU A 76 -7.94 16.60 -3.42
C GLU A 76 -7.82 16.50 -1.89
N ALA A 77 -6.62 16.19 -1.39
CA ALA A 77 -6.34 15.97 0.02
C ALA A 77 -5.80 17.24 0.72
N ILE A 78 -5.63 18.36 0.01
CA ILE A 78 -5.01 19.58 0.55
C ILE A 78 -5.67 20.08 1.85
N VAL A 79 -6.97 19.83 2.04
CA VAL A 79 -7.72 20.21 3.25
C VAL A 79 -7.22 19.51 4.52
N TYR A 80 -6.46 18.42 4.38
CA TYR A 80 -5.84 17.67 5.47
C TYR A 80 -4.37 18.06 5.71
N LYS A 81 -3.83 18.99 4.91
CA LYS A 81 -2.45 19.47 5.10
C LYS A 81 -2.33 20.24 6.42
N PRO A 82 -1.38 19.88 7.30
CA PRO A 82 -1.17 20.60 8.55
C PRO A 82 -0.92 22.10 8.32
N ASN A 83 -1.60 22.96 9.09
CA ASN A 83 -1.49 24.43 9.01
C ASN A 83 -1.83 25.03 7.64
N VAL A 84 -2.57 24.33 6.79
CA VAL A 84 -3.02 24.85 5.50
C VAL A 84 -3.94 26.07 5.68
N THR A 85 -3.74 27.08 4.85
CA THR A 85 -4.60 28.27 4.85
C THR A 85 -5.79 28.09 3.91
N VAL A 86 -6.88 28.84 4.14
CA VAL A 86 -8.03 28.85 3.21
C VAL A 86 -7.59 29.28 1.81
N ASP A 87 -6.67 30.24 1.69
CA ASP A 87 -6.16 30.71 0.41
C ASP A 87 -5.35 29.62 -0.31
N GLU A 88 -4.56 28.85 0.43
CA GLU A 88 -3.85 27.69 -0.12
C GLU A 88 -4.83 26.60 -0.59
N ILE A 89 -5.88 26.30 0.18
CA ILE A 89 -6.94 25.38 -0.24
C ILE A 89 -7.58 25.86 -1.54
N LYS A 90 -7.97 27.14 -1.62
CA LYS A 90 -8.61 27.71 -2.83
C LYS A 90 -7.73 27.59 -4.08
N ARG A 91 -6.43 27.82 -3.91
CA ARG A 91 -5.44 27.74 -4.98
C ARG A 91 -5.17 26.32 -5.45
N VAL A 92 -5.01 25.38 -4.51
CA VAL A 92 -4.50 24.02 -4.81
C VAL A 92 -5.61 23.01 -5.05
N PHE A 93 -6.73 23.09 -4.32
CA PHE A 93 -7.76 22.05 -4.33
C PHE A 93 -8.28 21.80 -5.74
N LYS A 94 -8.27 20.52 -6.12
CA LYS A 94 -8.93 19.95 -7.29
C LYS A 94 -9.48 18.59 -6.86
N PRO A 95 -10.66 18.16 -7.32
CA PRO A 95 -11.07 16.78 -7.11
C PRO A 95 -10.08 15.82 -7.78
N PHE A 96 -10.11 14.56 -7.38
CA PHE A 96 -9.24 13.53 -7.93
C PHE A 96 -9.29 13.51 -9.46
N ASP A 97 -8.16 13.66 -10.11
CA ASP A 97 -8.03 13.54 -11.57
C ASP A 97 -7.76 12.07 -11.92
N SER A 98 -8.77 11.40 -12.50
CA SER A 98 -8.70 10.00 -12.87
C SER A 98 -7.95 9.77 -14.20
N SER A 99 -7.48 10.81 -14.90
CA SER A 99 -6.76 10.64 -16.14
C SER A 99 -5.53 9.77 -15.96
N TRP A 100 -5.26 8.89 -16.92
CA TRP A 100 -4.10 8.02 -16.88
C TRP A 100 -2.77 8.79 -16.76
N LYS A 101 -2.72 10.03 -17.27
CA LYS A 101 -1.56 10.93 -17.14
C LYS A 101 -1.32 11.34 -15.69
N ASN A 102 -2.38 11.66 -14.94
CA ASN A 102 -2.27 12.00 -13.53
C ASN A 102 -1.91 10.76 -12.69
N LEU A 103 -2.50 9.61 -12.98
CA LEU A 103 -2.12 8.34 -12.35
C LEU A 103 -0.64 8.03 -12.59
N LYS A 104 -0.17 8.15 -13.83
CA LYS A 104 1.25 7.97 -14.17
C LYS A 104 2.14 8.97 -13.42
N LYS A 105 1.76 10.25 -13.38
CA LYS A 105 2.51 11.27 -12.60
C LYS A 105 2.63 10.85 -11.13
N ARG A 106 1.56 10.41 -10.48
CA ARG A 106 1.57 9.92 -9.09
C ARG A 106 2.53 8.76 -8.91
N THR A 107 2.43 7.76 -9.78
CA THR A 107 3.26 6.55 -9.74
C THR A 107 4.74 6.85 -9.97
N ASP A 108 5.06 7.67 -10.97
CA ASP A 108 6.44 8.08 -11.27
C ASP A 108 7.03 8.89 -10.10
N THR A 109 6.27 9.84 -9.54
CA THR A 109 6.72 10.65 -8.39
C THR A 109 7.01 9.76 -7.17
N ALA A 110 6.14 8.79 -6.88
CA ALA A 110 6.34 7.85 -5.78
C ALA A 110 7.62 7.03 -5.96
N LYS A 111 7.87 6.55 -7.19
CA LYS A 111 9.07 5.78 -7.55
C LYS A 111 10.33 6.63 -7.43
N GLU A 112 10.33 7.85 -7.95
CA GLU A 112 11.47 8.77 -7.88
C GLU A 112 11.86 9.08 -6.42
N LEU A 113 10.88 9.37 -5.57
CA LEU A 113 11.12 9.59 -4.13
C LEU A 113 11.59 8.31 -3.42
N LEU A 114 11.08 7.14 -3.82
CA LEU A 114 11.50 5.87 -3.26
C LEU A 114 12.95 5.57 -3.60
N ASP A 115 13.38 5.87 -4.82
CA ASP A 115 14.77 5.68 -5.25
C ASP A 115 15.69 6.69 -4.56
N GLU A 116 15.27 7.96 -4.43
CA GLU A 116 16.01 8.97 -3.65
C GLU A 116 16.26 8.54 -2.20
N VAL A 117 15.27 8.00 -1.48
CA VAL A 117 15.46 7.55 -0.08
C VAL A 117 16.29 6.27 0.04
N LYS A 118 16.38 5.46 -1.02
CA LYS A 118 17.30 4.31 -1.06
C LYS A 118 18.75 4.78 -1.23
N ASP A 119 18.96 5.86 -1.97
CA ASP A 119 20.28 6.41 -2.25
C ASP A 119 20.85 7.26 -1.09
N LEU A 120 19.99 7.70 -0.15
CA LEU A 120 20.46 8.36 1.07
C LEU A 120 21.34 7.43 1.92
N THR A 121 22.57 7.87 2.20
CA THR A 121 23.47 7.19 3.14
C THR A 121 23.06 7.49 4.58
N ILE A 122 22.28 6.59 5.18
CA ILE A 122 21.73 6.76 6.54
C ILE A 122 22.24 5.68 7.47
N ASN A 123 22.90 6.08 8.57
CA ASN A 123 23.23 5.17 9.66
C ASN A 123 22.02 4.98 10.59
N THR A 124 21.24 3.92 10.34
CA THR A 124 20.01 3.64 11.09
C THR A 124 20.19 3.43 12.60
N ASN A 125 21.41 3.16 13.09
CA ASN A 125 21.70 3.05 14.52
C ASN A 125 21.87 4.41 15.21
N LYS A 126 22.11 5.48 14.44
CA LYS A 126 22.24 6.85 14.96
C LYS A 126 20.93 7.65 14.88
N LEU A 127 19.91 7.11 14.22
CA LEU A 127 18.57 7.69 14.19
C LEU A 127 17.85 7.52 15.54
N LYS A 128 16.98 8.49 15.88
CA LYS A 128 16.00 8.30 16.96
C LYS A 128 14.99 7.21 16.56
N PRO A 129 14.39 6.47 17.51
CA PRO A 129 13.41 5.42 17.20
C PRO A 129 12.26 5.87 16.28
N ARG A 130 11.75 7.10 16.46
CA ARG A 130 10.70 7.67 15.60
C ARG A 130 11.16 7.95 14.17
N GLU A 131 12.42 8.33 13.98
CA GLU A 131 13.00 8.64 12.68
C GLU A 131 13.26 7.34 11.92
N LYS A 132 13.77 6.32 12.62
CA LYS A 132 13.85 4.96 12.09
C LYS A 132 12.48 4.46 11.65
N LYS A 133 11.45 4.60 12.50
CA LYS A 133 10.06 4.27 12.12
C LYS A 133 9.59 5.06 10.89
N ALA A 134 9.87 6.37 10.83
CA ALA A 134 9.50 7.21 9.69
C ALA A 134 10.18 6.73 8.39
N LEU A 135 11.45 6.32 8.45
CA LEU A 135 12.20 5.81 7.31
C LEU A 135 11.54 4.56 6.72
N PHE A 136 11.21 3.58 7.57
CA PHE A 136 10.52 2.37 7.12
C PHE A 136 9.10 2.66 6.61
N ARG A 137 8.35 3.53 7.30
CA ARG A 137 7.00 3.91 6.88
C ARG A 137 7.01 4.61 5.52
N ILE A 138 7.95 5.50 5.25
CA ILE A 138 7.99 6.24 3.98
C ILE A 138 8.46 5.35 2.84
N LYS A 139 9.42 4.45 3.06
CA LYS A 139 9.77 3.45 2.06
C LYS A 139 8.55 2.61 1.67
N HIS A 140 7.79 2.11 2.64
CA HIS A 140 6.56 1.37 2.38
C HIS A 140 5.51 2.25 1.69
N TYR A 141 5.25 3.45 2.22
CA TYR A 141 4.28 4.40 1.68
C TYR A 141 4.54 4.72 0.20
N LEU A 142 5.78 5.03 -0.17
CA LEU A 142 6.19 5.34 -1.54
C LEU A 142 6.22 4.09 -2.45
N GLN A 143 6.63 2.94 -1.92
CA GLN A 143 6.59 1.66 -2.65
C GLN A 143 5.18 1.33 -3.17
N PHE A 144 4.14 1.72 -2.42
CA PHE A 144 2.75 1.49 -2.80
C PHE A 144 2.04 2.77 -3.21
N ASN A 145 2.72 3.64 -3.95
CA ASN A 145 2.13 4.84 -4.57
C ASN A 145 1.38 5.72 -3.55
N PHE A 146 2.08 6.13 -2.49
CA PHE A 146 1.51 6.91 -1.39
C PHE A 146 0.40 6.14 -0.63
N ALA A 147 0.63 4.84 -0.40
CA ALA A 147 -0.33 3.89 0.19
C ALA A 147 -1.69 3.82 -0.53
N VAL A 148 -1.66 3.92 -1.86
CA VAL A 148 -2.79 3.69 -2.75
C VAL A 148 -2.45 2.48 -3.63
N PRO A 149 -2.48 1.25 -3.06
CA PRO A 149 -2.00 0.04 -3.74
C PRO A 149 -2.88 -0.35 -4.93
N TYR A 150 -4.18 -0.03 -4.89
CA TYR A 150 -5.13 -0.22 -5.98
C TYR A 150 -5.39 1.09 -6.70
N ASP A 151 -5.75 1.05 -7.98
CA ASP A 151 -6.21 2.15 -8.84
C ASP A 151 -5.36 3.43 -8.89
N GLY A 152 -4.36 3.56 -8.00
CA GLY A 152 -3.39 4.64 -7.91
C GLY A 152 -2.03 4.26 -8.47
N ASN A 153 -1.81 2.97 -8.77
CA ASN A 153 -0.64 2.49 -9.48
C ASN A 153 -0.94 2.40 -10.98
N TYR A 154 -0.42 3.34 -11.76
CA TYR A 154 -0.55 3.33 -13.21
C TYR A 154 -0.07 2.02 -13.84
N TYR A 155 1.07 1.50 -13.37
CA TYR A 155 1.71 0.32 -13.95
C TYR A 155 1.03 -1.00 -13.55
N ALA A 156 0.19 -1.01 -12.52
CA ALA A 156 -0.62 -2.18 -12.17
C ALA A 156 -1.81 -2.37 -13.11
N GLY A 157 -2.28 -1.32 -13.78
CA GLY A 157 -3.40 -1.37 -14.74
C GLY A 157 -4.76 -1.72 -14.11
N ASP A 158 -4.84 -1.87 -12.79
CA ASP A 158 -6.06 -2.26 -12.11
C ASP A 158 -7.13 -1.15 -12.09
N TYR A 159 -6.70 0.11 -12.20
CA TYR A 159 -7.56 1.29 -12.40
C TYR A 159 -8.45 1.21 -13.65
N MET A 160 -8.13 0.33 -14.60
CA MET A 160 -8.90 0.12 -15.82
C MET A 160 -10.11 -0.79 -15.65
N MET A 161 -10.16 -1.52 -14.54
CA MET A 161 -11.11 -2.62 -14.34
C MET A 161 -12.42 -2.22 -13.65
N GLY A 162 -12.56 -0.94 -13.30
CA GLY A 162 -13.72 -0.45 -12.57
C GLY A 162 -13.66 -0.68 -11.06
N PRO A 163 -14.70 -0.23 -10.34
CA PRO A 163 -14.73 -0.31 -8.89
C PRO A 163 -14.71 -1.76 -8.40
N ASN A 164 -14.21 -1.98 -7.19
CA ASN A 164 -14.20 -3.27 -6.50
C ASN A 164 -15.16 -3.28 -5.30
N LEU A 165 -15.37 -4.45 -4.69
CA LEU A 165 -16.31 -4.65 -3.58
C LEU A 165 -16.12 -3.68 -2.40
N PHE A 166 -14.87 -3.32 -2.09
CA PHE A 166 -14.54 -2.45 -0.96
C PHE A 166 -14.61 -0.96 -1.31
N CYS A 167 -14.54 -0.61 -2.60
CA CYS A 167 -14.47 0.75 -3.08
C CYS A 167 -13.34 1.56 -2.41
N TRP A 168 -12.17 0.95 -2.18
CA TRP A 168 -10.99 1.64 -1.64
C TRP A 168 -10.22 2.44 -2.70
N GLN A 169 -10.78 2.56 -3.89
CA GLN A 169 -10.19 3.22 -5.05
C GLN A 169 -10.49 4.72 -5.00
N PRO A 170 -9.61 5.60 -5.50
CA PRO A 170 -9.80 7.05 -5.38
C PRO A 170 -11.12 7.58 -5.95
N ILE A 171 -11.65 6.95 -7.02
CA ILE A 171 -12.94 7.30 -7.62
C ILE A 171 -14.11 7.23 -6.61
N CYS A 172 -14.06 6.30 -5.66
CA CYS A 172 -15.08 6.09 -4.64
C CYS A 172 -15.10 7.22 -3.60
N GLY A 173 -13.99 7.95 -3.45
CA GLY A 173 -13.89 9.11 -2.57
C GLY A 173 -14.45 10.40 -3.20
N VAL A 174 -14.59 10.46 -4.54
CA VAL A 174 -14.93 11.69 -5.27
C VAL A 174 -16.24 12.33 -4.81
N PRO A 175 -17.36 11.59 -4.58
CA PRO A 175 -18.59 12.22 -4.09
C PRO A 175 -18.39 12.96 -2.75
N SER A 176 -17.54 12.45 -1.87
CA SER A 176 -17.24 13.09 -0.58
C SER A 176 -16.35 14.33 -0.69
N GLN A 177 -15.52 14.43 -1.74
CA GLN A 177 -14.60 15.55 -1.96
C GLN A 177 -15.32 16.87 -2.21
N VAL A 178 -16.60 16.84 -2.60
CA VAL A 178 -17.44 18.06 -2.74
C VAL A 178 -17.51 18.84 -1.43
N ALA A 179 -17.42 18.16 -0.28
CA ALA A 179 -17.43 18.81 1.04
C ALA A 179 -16.26 19.81 1.22
N SER A 180 -15.14 19.62 0.52
CA SER A 180 -14.02 20.56 0.52
C SER A 180 -14.38 21.92 -0.07
N LEU A 181 -15.45 22.01 -0.87
CA LEU A 181 -15.92 23.27 -1.44
C LEU A 181 -16.55 24.21 -0.40
N ARG A 182 -16.77 23.77 0.85
CA ARG A 182 -17.19 24.65 1.96
C ARG A 182 -16.21 25.80 2.25
N TYR A 183 -14.94 25.66 1.85
CA TYR A 183 -13.93 26.72 1.95
C TYR A 183 -14.04 27.78 0.83
N PHE A 184 -14.91 27.55 -0.15
CA PHE A 184 -15.14 28.41 -1.32
C PHE A 184 -16.42 29.25 -1.13
N GLN A 185 -16.65 29.78 0.07
CA GLN A 185 -17.76 30.70 0.33
C GLN A 185 -17.64 31.96 -0.55
N PRO A 186 -18.63 32.24 -1.40
CA PRO A 186 -18.57 33.37 -2.32
C PRO A 186 -18.81 34.71 -1.61
N LYS A 187 -17.94 35.67 -1.89
CA LYS A 187 -18.05 37.06 -1.41
C LYS A 187 -18.48 38.03 -2.51
N GLU A 188 -18.30 37.65 -3.77
CA GLU A 188 -18.65 38.42 -4.97
C GLU A 188 -19.00 37.49 -6.13
N VAL A 189 -19.54 38.04 -7.22
CA VAL A 189 -19.96 37.28 -8.43
C VAL A 189 -18.84 36.37 -8.96
N LYS A 190 -17.60 36.87 -8.99
CA LYS A 190 -16.44 36.11 -9.47
C LYS A 190 -16.16 34.84 -8.66
N ASP A 191 -16.45 34.86 -7.36
CA ASP A 191 -16.26 33.66 -6.52
C ASP A 191 -17.26 32.55 -6.88
N LEU A 192 -18.46 32.89 -7.38
CA LEU A 192 -19.42 31.91 -7.88
C LEU A 192 -18.93 31.24 -9.16
N GLU A 193 -18.27 31.99 -10.05
CA GLU A 193 -17.65 31.43 -11.26
C GLU A 193 -16.50 30.48 -10.87
N VAL A 194 -15.68 30.84 -9.88
CA VAL A 194 -14.64 29.95 -9.35
C VAL A 194 -15.25 28.67 -8.76
N LEU A 195 -16.36 28.78 -8.01
CA LEU A 195 -17.06 27.63 -7.47
C LEU A 195 -17.60 26.72 -8.59
N GLN A 196 -18.19 27.31 -9.63
CA GLN A 196 -18.66 26.61 -10.82
C GLN A 196 -17.51 25.85 -11.51
N ASP A 197 -16.36 26.51 -11.71
CA ASP A 197 -15.17 25.91 -12.31
C ASP A 197 -14.67 24.71 -11.49
N LYS A 198 -14.64 24.83 -10.16
CA LYS A 198 -14.25 23.71 -9.28
C LYS A 198 -15.23 22.55 -9.34
N LEU A 199 -16.53 22.82 -9.41
CA LEU A 199 -17.56 21.80 -9.59
C LEU A 199 -17.40 21.10 -10.96
N ALA A 200 -17.11 21.86 -12.03
CA ALA A 200 -16.90 21.31 -13.36
C ALA A 200 -15.72 20.31 -13.44
N LEU A 201 -14.74 20.39 -12.55
CA LEU A 201 -13.66 19.40 -12.47
C LEU A 201 -14.17 18.00 -12.05
N PHE A 202 -15.22 17.90 -11.23
CA PHE A 202 -15.81 16.60 -10.86
C PHE A 202 -16.39 15.90 -12.08
N ASN A 203 -17.02 16.66 -12.98
CA ASN A 203 -17.50 16.14 -14.25
C ASN A 203 -16.36 15.55 -15.08
N GLN A 204 -15.21 16.24 -15.15
CA GLN A 204 -14.02 15.75 -15.85
C GLN A 204 -13.49 14.45 -15.23
N THR A 205 -13.45 14.36 -13.90
CA THR A 205 -13.06 13.13 -13.18
C THR A 205 -13.87 11.91 -13.62
N TYR A 206 -15.20 12.02 -13.69
CA TYR A 206 -16.03 10.88 -14.09
C TYR A 206 -15.87 10.54 -15.58
N HIS A 207 -15.72 11.54 -16.44
CA HIS A 207 -15.46 11.33 -17.87
C HIS A 207 -14.13 10.60 -18.12
N SER A 208 -13.05 11.05 -17.48
CA SER A 208 -11.74 10.39 -17.58
C SER A 208 -11.77 8.98 -16.99
N TYR A 209 -12.56 8.75 -15.95
CA TYR A 209 -12.72 7.41 -15.38
C TYR A 209 -13.41 6.46 -16.36
N ILE A 210 -14.52 6.88 -16.98
CA ILE A 210 -15.18 6.11 -18.04
C ILE A 210 -14.22 5.82 -19.20
N GLN A 211 -13.35 6.77 -19.54
CA GLN A 211 -12.35 6.56 -20.58
C GLN A 211 -11.34 5.47 -20.19
N ASN A 212 -10.88 5.43 -18.93
CA ASN A 212 -10.02 4.34 -18.45
C ASN A 212 -10.71 2.97 -18.54
N LEU A 213 -12.00 2.89 -18.26
CA LEU A 213 -12.78 1.65 -18.41
C LEU A 213 -12.84 1.19 -19.87
N LYS A 214 -13.06 2.12 -20.80
CA LYS A 214 -13.02 1.84 -22.24
C LYS A 214 -11.65 1.35 -22.69
N ASP A 215 -10.59 1.93 -22.17
CA ASP A 215 -9.24 1.50 -22.47
C ASP A 215 -8.91 0.16 -21.81
N GLY A 216 -9.49 -0.14 -20.63
CA GLY A 216 -9.47 -1.47 -20.00
C GLY A 216 -10.08 -2.55 -20.87
N ILE A 217 -11.26 -2.29 -21.46
CA ILE A 217 -11.90 -3.21 -22.41
C ILE A 217 -10.95 -3.52 -23.58
N LYS A 218 -10.32 -2.50 -24.18
CA LYS A 218 -9.37 -2.68 -25.28
C LYS A 218 -8.11 -3.43 -24.85
N ALA A 219 -7.62 -3.15 -23.65
CA ALA A 219 -6.43 -3.78 -23.10
C ALA A 219 -6.69 -5.25 -22.70
N GLY A 220 -7.93 -5.63 -22.44
CA GLY A 220 -8.30 -6.92 -21.88
C GLY A 220 -8.28 -6.94 -20.36
N MET A 221 -8.33 -5.78 -19.71
CA MET A 221 -8.40 -5.61 -18.25
C MET A 221 -9.86 -5.45 -17.82
N VAL A 222 -10.58 -6.57 -17.69
CA VAL A 222 -11.98 -6.58 -17.25
C VAL A 222 -12.20 -7.67 -16.20
N ARG A 223 -12.99 -7.35 -15.17
CA ARG A 223 -13.28 -8.25 -14.06
C ARG A 223 -14.33 -9.31 -14.42
N SER A 224 -14.54 -10.24 -13.49
CA SER A 224 -15.67 -11.15 -13.59
C SER A 224 -17.02 -10.42 -13.48
N VAL A 225 -18.10 -11.06 -13.91
CA VAL A 225 -19.48 -10.55 -13.74
C VAL A 225 -19.79 -10.27 -12.26
N GLU A 226 -19.39 -11.16 -11.37
CA GLU A 226 -19.60 -11.04 -9.93
C GLU A 226 -18.86 -9.82 -9.36
N GLU A 227 -17.61 -9.63 -9.75
CA GLU A 227 -16.79 -8.50 -9.33
C GLU A 227 -17.32 -7.16 -9.87
N CYS A 228 -17.73 -7.11 -11.14
CA CYS A 228 -18.33 -5.90 -11.73
C CYS A 228 -19.60 -5.49 -11.00
N LYS A 229 -20.47 -6.46 -10.66
CA LYS A 229 -21.68 -6.21 -9.88
C LYS A 229 -21.34 -5.71 -8.48
N ALA A 230 -20.41 -6.37 -7.80
CA ALA A 230 -19.97 -5.98 -6.47
C ALA A 230 -19.38 -4.55 -6.45
N GLY A 231 -18.58 -4.20 -7.47
CA GLY A 231 -18.04 -2.86 -7.66
C GLY A 231 -19.11 -1.79 -7.90
N LEU A 232 -20.09 -2.08 -8.78
CA LEU A 232 -21.22 -1.20 -9.03
C LEU A 232 -22.02 -0.93 -7.74
N ASP A 233 -22.33 -1.98 -7.00
CA ASP A 233 -23.04 -1.87 -5.72
C ASP A 233 -22.21 -1.05 -4.71
N ALA A 234 -20.89 -1.24 -4.69
CA ALA A 234 -19.99 -0.54 -3.79
C ALA A 234 -19.92 0.96 -4.09
N ILE A 235 -19.77 1.36 -5.36
CA ILE A 235 -19.71 2.78 -5.72
C ILE A 235 -21.07 3.46 -5.54
N LYS A 236 -22.19 2.79 -5.83
CA LYS A 236 -23.55 3.30 -5.55
C LYS A 236 -23.74 3.61 -4.05
N ARG A 237 -23.13 2.83 -3.14
CA ARG A 237 -23.19 3.13 -1.69
C ARG A 237 -22.48 4.42 -1.29
N THR A 238 -21.46 4.87 -2.05
CA THR A 238 -20.73 6.11 -1.75
C THR A 238 -21.55 7.38 -2.02
N ALA A 239 -22.55 7.28 -2.89
CA ALA A 239 -23.51 8.34 -3.20
C ALA A 239 -24.92 7.75 -3.32
N PHE A 240 -25.38 7.20 -2.20
CA PHE A 240 -26.61 6.41 -2.14
C PHE A 240 -27.86 7.20 -2.54
N LYS A 241 -27.93 8.51 -2.24
CA LYS A 241 -29.07 9.34 -2.61
C LYS A 241 -29.10 9.58 -4.11
N VAL A 242 -27.95 9.75 -4.76
CA VAL A 242 -27.85 9.82 -6.23
C VAL A 242 -28.29 8.48 -6.84
N ALA A 243 -27.77 7.36 -6.33
CA ALA A 243 -28.14 6.03 -6.83
C ALA A 243 -29.66 5.74 -6.73
N LEU A 244 -30.35 6.28 -5.71
CA LEU A 244 -31.79 6.10 -5.52
C LEU A 244 -32.67 7.09 -6.29
N ASN A 245 -32.23 8.35 -6.43
CA ASN A 245 -33.08 9.45 -6.90
C ASN A 245 -32.62 10.06 -8.22
N GLY A 246 -31.63 9.46 -8.88
CA GLY A 246 -31.00 10.04 -10.05
C GLY A 246 -30.14 11.27 -9.70
N PRO A 247 -29.82 12.12 -10.69
CA PRO A 247 -28.93 13.28 -10.53
C PRO A 247 -29.29 14.20 -9.36
N GLU A 248 -30.57 14.46 -9.14
CA GLU A 248 -31.09 15.34 -8.09
C GLU A 248 -30.83 14.81 -6.68
N GLY A 249 -30.56 13.50 -6.56
CA GLY A 249 -30.16 12.88 -5.32
C GLY A 249 -28.93 13.54 -4.67
N ILE A 250 -28.06 14.18 -5.47
CA ILE A 250 -26.86 14.86 -4.96
C ILE A 250 -27.21 15.92 -3.93
N LEU A 251 -28.34 16.62 -4.09
CA LEU A 251 -28.78 17.68 -3.17
C LEU A 251 -29.15 17.14 -1.78
N LYS A 252 -29.34 15.82 -1.65
CA LYS A 252 -29.64 15.13 -0.39
C LYS A 252 -28.41 14.46 0.23
N GLU A 253 -27.25 14.50 -0.44
CA GLU A 253 -26.03 13.90 0.09
C GLU A 253 -25.46 14.75 1.22
N GLY A 254 -24.96 14.09 2.26
CA GLY A 254 -24.36 14.76 3.42
C GLY A 254 -23.18 15.67 3.02
N ALA A 255 -22.41 15.26 2.02
CA ALA A 255 -21.22 15.97 1.54
C ALA A 255 -21.51 17.37 0.96
N VAL A 256 -22.75 17.65 0.51
CA VAL A 256 -23.08 18.94 -0.12
C VAL A 256 -23.88 19.87 0.79
N GLN A 257 -24.28 19.43 1.99
CA GLN A 257 -25.20 20.20 2.83
C GLN A 257 -24.61 21.53 3.29
N ASP A 258 -23.29 21.61 3.50
CA ASP A 258 -22.61 22.87 3.82
C ASP A 258 -22.82 23.92 2.72
N LEU A 259 -22.74 23.52 1.44
CA LEU A 259 -22.90 24.41 0.28
C LEU A 259 -24.35 24.87 0.09
N LEU A 260 -25.32 24.07 0.53
CA LEU A 260 -26.74 24.39 0.48
C LEU A 260 -27.21 25.20 1.70
N SER A 261 -26.36 25.37 2.71
CA SER A 261 -26.70 26.10 3.92
C SER A 261 -26.84 27.61 3.65
N PRO A 262 -27.77 28.32 4.32
CA PRO A 262 -27.85 29.78 4.22
C PRO A 262 -26.54 30.49 4.59
N ASN A 263 -25.72 29.86 5.45
CA ASN A 263 -24.44 30.39 5.87
C ASN A 263 -23.39 30.42 4.75
N PHE A 264 -23.49 29.54 3.76
CA PHE A 264 -22.51 29.47 2.68
C PHE A 264 -22.55 30.72 1.79
N LEU A 265 -23.77 31.21 1.49
CA LEU A 265 -24.01 32.35 0.62
C LEU A 265 -24.22 33.67 1.38
N LYS A 266 -24.11 33.67 2.72
CA LYS A 266 -24.43 34.83 3.57
C LYS A 266 -23.77 36.15 3.14
N HIS A 267 -22.52 36.08 2.64
CA HIS A 267 -21.75 37.26 2.27
C HIS A 267 -22.27 37.88 0.97
N ILE A 268 -22.43 37.09 -0.08
CA ILE A 268 -22.95 37.58 -1.36
C ILE A 268 -24.43 37.95 -1.29
N MET A 269 -25.22 37.27 -0.46
CA MET A 269 -26.65 37.56 -0.27
C MET A 269 -26.90 38.95 0.33
N SER A 270 -25.91 39.54 1.00
CA SER A 270 -25.99 40.91 1.52
C SER A 270 -25.73 42.00 0.46
N LYS A 271 -25.33 41.64 -0.76
CA LYS A 271 -24.91 42.57 -1.82
C LYS A 271 -25.91 42.60 -2.99
N SER A 272 -26.90 43.48 -2.92
CA SER A 272 -27.98 43.58 -3.91
C SER A 272 -27.52 43.81 -5.36
N GLU A 273 -26.39 44.50 -5.56
CA GLU A 273 -25.85 44.76 -6.91
C GLU A 273 -25.28 43.48 -7.55
N ASP A 274 -24.59 42.65 -6.77
CA ASP A 274 -24.02 41.38 -7.23
C ASP A 274 -25.12 40.38 -7.60
N LEU A 275 -26.22 40.36 -6.83
CA LEU A 275 -27.39 39.51 -7.12
C LEU A 275 -28.04 39.88 -8.45
N LYS A 276 -28.24 41.18 -8.70
CA LYS A 276 -28.80 41.65 -9.97
C LYS A 276 -27.89 41.33 -11.16
N LYS A 277 -26.57 41.49 -11.00
CA LYS A 277 -25.59 41.13 -12.05
C LYS A 277 -25.68 39.64 -12.38
N TRP A 278 -25.80 38.79 -11.37
CA TRP A 278 -25.94 37.34 -11.56
C TRP A 278 -27.26 36.99 -12.26
N GLU A 279 -28.39 37.49 -11.74
CA GLU A 279 -29.73 37.23 -12.30
C GLU A 279 -29.87 37.72 -13.74
N GLN A 280 -29.30 38.89 -14.08
CA GLN A 280 -29.30 39.40 -15.45
C GLN A 280 -28.49 38.54 -16.43
N LYS A 281 -27.41 37.91 -15.95
CA LYS A 281 -26.53 37.07 -16.79
C LYS A 281 -27.04 35.64 -16.93
N HIS A 282 -27.65 35.08 -15.88
CA HIS A 282 -27.97 33.66 -15.77
C HIS A 282 -29.47 33.36 -15.69
N GLU A 283 -30.32 34.38 -15.63
CA GLU A 283 -31.79 34.27 -15.53
C GLU A 283 -32.27 33.46 -14.30
N LYS A 284 -31.41 33.31 -13.28
CA LYS A 284 -31.65 32.50 -12.08
C LYS A 284 -31.07 33.15 -10.85
N SER A 285 -31.66 32.86 -9.69
CA SER A 285 -31.10 33.29 -8.41
C SER A 285 -29.80 32.58 -8.10
N VAL A 286 -28.93 33.18 -7.28
CA VAL A 286 -27.67 32.55 -6.84
C VAL A 286 -27.91 31.20 -6.15
N ASN A 287 -28.95 31.10 -5.32
CA ASN A 287 -29.31 29.85 -4.64
C ASN A 287 -29.70 28.75 -5.64
N GLU A 288 -30.48 29.12 -6.66
CA GLU A 288 -30.91 28.19 -7.71
C GLU A 288 -29.71 27.73 -8.54
N SER A 289 -28.82 28.65 -8.92
CA SER A 289 -27.62 28.32 -9.68
C SER A 289 -26.68 27.39 -8.93
N VAL A 290 -26.45 27.58 -7.62
CA VAL A 290 -25.60 26.66 -6.84
C VAL A 290 -26.19 25.25 -6.80
N ARG A 291 -27.52 25.13 -6.66
CA ARG A 291 -28.20 23.82 -6.71
C ARG A 291 -28.07 23.18 -8.09
N GLU A 292 -28.27 23.95 -9.14
CA GLU A 292 -28.10 23.49 -10.51
C GLU A 292 -26.66 23.05 -10.79
N PHE A 293 -25.65 23.79 -10.34
CA PHE A 293 -24.25 23.41 -10.51
C PHE A 293 -23.93 22.07 -9.85
N LEU A 294 -24.46 21.82 -8.65
CA LEU A 294 -24.30 20.55 -7.97
C LEU A 294 -24.95 19.40 -8.76
N VAL A 295 -26.15 19.61 -9.29
CA VAL A 295 -26.83 18.61 -10.13
C VAL A 295 -26.07 18.40 -11.43
N ASP A 296 -25.65 19.46 -12.12
CA ASP A 296 -25.10 19.39 -13.46
C ASP A 296 -23.66 18.87 -13.50
N TYR A 297 -22.83 19.31 -12.57
CA TYR A 297 -21.40 18.99 -12.59
C TYR A 297 -21.02 17.84 -11.66
N VAL A 298 -21.92 17.40 -10.77
CA VAL A 298 -21.66 16.26 -9.88
C VAL A 298 -22.74 15.20 -10.02
N GLY A 299 -24.03 15.55 -9.84
CA GLY A 299 -25.14 14.60 -9.87
C GLY A 299 -25.28 13.86 -11.20
N LYS A 300 -25.43 14.59 -12.31
CA LYS A 300 -25.57 14.05 -13.67
C LYS A 300 -24.38 13.18 -14.08
N PRO A 301 -23.11 13.62 -13.96
CA PRO A 301 -21.99 12.77 -14.39
C PRO A 301 -21.78 11.55 -13.49
N LEU A 302 -22.11 11.62 -12.20
CA LEU A 302 -22.06 10.45 -11.32
C LEU A 302 -23.16 9.44 -11.64
N ASP A 303 -24.40 9.91 -11.86
CA ASP A 303 -25.51 9.07 -12.34
C ASP A 303 -25.19 8.43 -13.71
N ASN A 304 -24.57 9.20 -14.61
CA ASN A 304 -24.08 8.68 -15.89
C ASN A 304 -23.00 7.59 -15.71
N LEU A 305 -22.07 7.76 -14.76
CA LEU A 305 -21.10 6.70 -14.43
C LEU A 305 -21.82 5.44 -13.93
N PHE A 306 -22.83 5.57 -13.06
CA PHE A 306 -23.61 4.41 -12.61
C PHE A 306 -24.31 3.70 -13.76
N LYS A 307 -24.96 4.46 -14.64
CA LYS A 307 -25.63 3.91 -15.82
C LYS A 307 -24.66 3.26 -16.79
N TYR A 308 -23.49 3.86 -17.00
CA TYR A 308 -22.44 3.27 -17.84
C TYR A 308 -21.91 1.96 -17.26
N LEU A 309 -21.62 1.93 -15.95
CA LEU A 309 -21.17 0.70 -15.28
C LEU A 309 -22.23 -0.40 -15.35
N GLU A 310 -23.50 -0.05 -15.15
CA GLU A 310 -24.62 -0.97 -15.10
C GLU A 310 -25.04 -1.50 -16.47
N ASN A 311 -25.09 -0.65 -17.49
CA ASN A 311 -25.70 -0.97 -18.77
C ASN A 311 -24.68 -1.21 -19.88
N ASP A 312 -23.51 -0.55 -19.85
CA ASP A 312 -22.53 -0.61 -20.93
C ASP A 312 -21.32 -1.46 -20.55
N PHE A 313 -20.61 -1.08 -19.49
CA PHE A 313 -19.38 -1.74 -19.05
C PHE A 313 -19.64 -3.18 -18.58
N SER A 314 -20.75 -3.41 -17.88
CA SER A 314 -21.18 -4.74 -17.41
C SER A 314 -21.26 -5.78 -18.53
N GLN A 315 -21.59 -5.37 -19.76
CA GLN A 315 -21.65 -6.26 -20.92
C GLN A 315 -20.28 -6.85 -21.27
N TYR A 316 -19.19 -6.17 -20.90
CA TYR A 316 -17.83 -6.63 -21.19
C TYR A 316 -17.25 -7.50 -20.07
N CYS A 317 -17.89 -7.52 -18.89
CA CYS A 317 -17.50 -8.39 -17.80
C CYS A 317 -17.71 -9.85 -18.19
N VAL A 318 -16.76 -10.70 -17.80
CA VAL A 318 -16.70 -12.08 -18.25
C VAL A 318 -17.09 -13.05 -17.13
N PRO A 319 -17.57 -14.26 -17.44
CA PRO A 319 -17.81 -15.25 -16.39
C PRO A 319 -16.51 -15.61 -15.67
N SER A 320 -16.61 -16.01 -14.40
CA SER A 320 -15.45 -16.33 -13.54
C SER A 320 -14.53 -17.44 -14.07
N ASN A 321 -14.99 -18.28 -15.00
CA ASN A 321 -14.13 -19.27 -15.66
C ASN A 321 -13.24 -18.68 -16.78
N ILE A 322 -13.48 -17.42 -17.19
CA ILE A 322 -12.65 -16.68 -18.16
C ILE A 322 -11.69 -15.74 -17.43
N SER A 323 -12.21 -14.98 -16.46
CA SER A 323 -11.42 -14.12 -15.58
C SER A 323 -11.96 -14.21 -14.17
N SER A 324 -11.09 -14.61 -13.23
CA SER A 324 -11.37 -14.69 -11.80
C SER A 324 -10.32 -13.94 -10.96
N GLY A 325 -9.40 -13.24 -11.61
CA GLY A 325 -8.30 -12.55 -10.95
C GLY A 325 -7.23 -12.10 -11.94
N LEU A 326 -6.22 -11.40 -11.43
CA LEU A 326 -5.19 -10.75 -12.23
C LEU A 326 -4.32 -11.75 -13.03
N ALA A 327 -4.13 -12.98 -12.54
CA ALA A 327 -3.21 -13.95 -13.18
C ALA A 327 -3.55 -14.27 -14.64
N ASN A 328 -4.83 -14.16 -15.03
CA ASN A 328 -5.31 -14.42 -16.38
C ASN A 328 -5.55 -13.14 -17.20
N LEU A 329 -5.15 -11.99 -16.66
CA LEU A 329 -5.29 -10.70 -17.29
C LEU A 329 -3.94 -10.20 -17.82
N PRO A 330 -3.91 -9.52 -18.98
CA PRO A 330 -5.07 -9.17 -19.79
C PRO A 330 -5.62 -10.34 -20.65
N LEU A 331 -6.93 -10.37 -20.84
CA LEU A 331 -7.61 -11.32 -21.75
C LEU A 331 -7.03 -11.22 -23.16
N SER A 332 -7.04 -12.31 -23.92
CA SER A 332 -6.54 -12.30 -25.31
C SER A 332 -7.50 -11.69 -26.34
N TYR A 333 -8.79 -11.66 -26.02
CA TYR A 333 -9.84 -11.12 -26.89
C TYR A 333 -10.83 -10.29 -26.09
N ILE A 334 -11.52 -9.38 -26.77
CA ILE A 334 -12.63 -8.61 -26.20
C ILE A 334 -13.86 -9.51 -26.13
N TYR A 335 -14.54 -9.49 -24.98
CA TYR A 335 -15.80 -10.19 -24.76
C TYR A 335 -16.96 -9.21 -24.68
N LYS A 336 -18.13 -9.63 -25.13
CA LYS A 336 -19.39 -8.89 -24.95
C LYS A 336 -20.54 -9.87 -24.70
N ASN A 337 -21.33 -9.62 -23.67
CA ASN A 337 -22.41 -10.48 -23.20
C ASN A 337 -21.95 -11.94 -23.02
N GLY A 338 -20.78 -12.12 -22.40
CA GLY A 338 -20.16 -13.42 -22.14
C GLY A 338 -19.59 -14.14 -23.38
N LYS A 339 -19.64 -13.54 -24.58
CA LYS A 339 -19.15 -14.15 -25.82
C LYS A 339 -17.90 -13.45 -26.33
N ASN A 340 -16.93 -14.22 -26.82
CA ASN A 340 -15.74 -13.69 -27.49
C ASN A 340 -16.16 -13.01 -28.80
N THR A 341 -15.73 -11.77 -29.01
CA THR A 341 -16.06 -10.96 -30.21
C THR A 341 -15.12 -11.23 -31.40
N GLY A 342 -14.04 -11.98 -31.21
CA GLY A 342 -12.97 -12.19 -32.19
C GLY A 342 -11.96 -11.04 -32.28
N THR A 343 -12.23 -9.89 -31.65
CA THR A 343 -11.31 -8.76 -31.64
C THR A 343 -10.20 -8.98 -30.60
N LYS A 344 -8.94 -8.91 -31.01
CA LYS A 344 -7.79 -9.05 -30.13
C LYS A 344 -7.65 -7.82 -29.22
N THR A 345 -7.20 -8.04 -28.00
CA THR A 345 -6.87 -6.98 -27.05
C THR A 345 -5.46 -6.44 -27.32
N THR A 346 -5.19 -5.21 -26.85
CA THR A 346 -3.87 -4.58 -27.01
C THR A 346 -2.84 -5.11 -26.02
N LYS A 347 -3.29 -5.55 -24.84
CA LYS A 347 -2.44 -5.94 -23.70
C LYS A 347 -1.41 -4.87 -23.30
N LYS A 348 -1.76 -3.60 -23.49
CA LYS A 348 -0.86 -2.46 -23.29
C LYS A 348 -1.52 -1.34 -22.50
N LEU A 349 -0.71 -0.65 -21.71
CA LEU A 349 -1.05 0.63 -21.08
C LEU A 349 -1.21 1.74 -22.14
N PRO A 350 -1.93 2.84 -21.84
CA PRO A 350 -2.05 3.99 -22.74
C PRO A 350 -0.73 4.60 -23.20
N SER A 351 0.35 4.51 -22.41
CA SER A 351 1.69 4.96 -22.82
C SER A 351 2.51 3.91 -23.58
N GLY A 352 1.99 2.70 -23.79
CA GLY A 352 2.53 1.68 -24.68
C GLY A 352 3.26 0.51 -24.00
N GLU A 353 3.52 0.59 -22.70
CA GLU A 353 4.11 -0.49 -21.90
C GLU A 353 3.20 -1.72 -21.86
N ASP A 354 3.80 -2.90 -21.75
CA ASP A 354 3.07 -4.16 -21.66
C ASP A 354 2.36 -4.33 -20.32
N LEU A 355 1.14 -4.86 -20.36
CA LEU A 355 0.37 -5.24 -19.18
C LEU A 355 0.52 -6.73 -18.89
N ASP A 356 0.72 -7.04 -17.61
CA ASP A 356 0.86 -8.40 -17.11
C ASP A 356 0.25 -8.45 -15.71
N GLY A 357 -0.91 -9.12 -15.60
CA GLY A 357 -1.64 -9.16 -14.34
C GLY A 357 -0.94 -9.97 -13.24
N LYS A 358 -0.04 -10.91 -13.56
CA LYS A 358 0.80 -11.54 -12.53
C LYS A 358 1.73 -10.50 -11.90
N LYS A 359 2.38 -9.66 -12.72
CA LYS A 359 3.19 -8.54 -12.22
C LYS A 359 2.36 -7.51 -11.46
N SER A 360 1.15 -7.22 -11.91
CA SER A 360 0.23 -6.35 -11.17
C SER A 360 -0.07 -6.90 -9.78
N TYR A 361 -0.30 -8.22 -9.66
CA TYR A 361 -0.49 -8.87 -8.36
C TYR A 361 0.76 -8.76 -7.48
N ASP A 362 1.95 -9.01 -8.04
CA ASP A 362 3.23 -8.87 -7.32
C ASP A 362 3.48 -7.44 -6.81
N MET A 363 2.98 -6.42 -7.51
CA MET A 363 3.05 -5.02 -7.06
C MET A 363 2.11 -4.72 -5.88
N ILE A 364 0.95 -5.39 -5.83
CA ILE A 364 -0.11 -5.11 -4.85
C ILE A 364 0.06 -5.93 -3.57
N MET A 365 0.36 -7.22 -3.70
CA MET A 365 0.33 -8.18 -2.60
C MET A 365 1.20 -7.76 -1.38
N PRO A 366 2.44 -7.25 -1.56
CA PRO A 366 3.30 -6.90 -0.43
C PRO A 366 2.79 -5.75 0.45
N TYR A 367 1.82 -4.96 -0.04
CA TYR A 367 1.15 -3.94 0.77
C TYR A 367 0.44 -4.57 1.98
N PHE A 368 -0.24 -5.69 1.77
CA PHE A 368 -1.08 -6.33 2.80
C PHE A 368 -0.30 -7.27 3.70
N THR A 369 0.68 -7.97 3.14
CA THR A 369 1.47 -8.93 3.92
C THR A 369 2.55 -8.23 4.73
N THR A 370 2.92 -6.99 4.38
CA THR A 370 4.04 -6.23 4.95
C THR A 370 5.37 -6.99 4.92
N ASN A 371 5.46 -8.00 4.03
CA ASN A 371 6.62 -8.82 3.79
C ASN A 371 6.85 -8.91 2.27
N ASN A 372 8.03 -9.35 1.87
CA ASN A 372 8.35 -9.53 0.45
C ASN A 372 8.06 -10.97 -0.02
N MET A 373 7.19 -11.71 0.68
CA MET A 373 6.91 -13.09 0.29
C MET A 373 6.14 -13.10 -1.02
N THR A 374 6.59 -13.86 -2.00
CA THR A 374 5.81 -14.04 -3.24
C THR A 374 4.71 -15.09 -3.05
N ALA A 375 3.73 -15.13 -3.96
CA ALA A 375 2.74 -16.21 -3.98
C ALA A 375 3.41 -17.60 -4.02
N ASP A 376 4.51 -17.72 -4.75
CA ASP A 376 5.33 -18.94 -4.82
C ASP A 376 5.97 -19.30 -3.47
N GLU A 377 6.39 -18.31 -2.68
CA GLU A 377 6.97 -18.55 -1.35
C GLU A 377 5.91 -18.99 -0.34
N VAL A 378 4.69 -18.46 -0.43
CA VAL A 378 3.55 -18.98 0.34
C VAL A 378 3.26 -20.43 -0.03
N TRP A 379 3.27 -20.74 -1.33
CA TRP A 379 3.14 -22.10 -1.85
C TRP A 379 4.23 -23.05 -1.34
N ARG A 380 5.50 -22.62 -1.35
CA ARG A 380 6.63 -23.41 -0.82
C ARG A 380 6.56 -23.59 0.69
N ALA A 381 6.05 -22.60 1.43
CA ALA A 381 5.78 -22.75 2.86
C ALA A 381 4.67 -23.79 3.10
N LEU A 382 3.62 -23.79 2.28
CA LEU A 382 2.56 -24.80 2.35
C LEU A 382 3.08 -26.20 2.04
N ARG A 383 4.01 -26.37 1.10
CA ARG A 383 4.65 -27.67 0.85
C ARG A 383 5.24 -28.28 2.11
N LEU A 384 5.93 -27.48 2.93
CA LEU A 384 6.50 -27.94 4.20
C LEU A 384 5.40 -28.42 5.16
N ILE A 385 4.32 -27.65 5.30
CA ILE A 385 3.22 -27.93 6.22
C ILE A 385 2.39 -29.13 5.76
N VAL A 386 2.08 -29.20 4.49
CA VAL A 386 1.18 -30.21 3.92
C VAL A 386 1.87 -31.56 3.81
N ASP A 387 3.12 -31.61 3.34
CA ASP A 387 3.88 -32.86 3.24
C ASP A 387 4.07 -33.51 4.62
N THR A 388 4.62 -32.75 5.58
CA THR A 388 4.75 -33.23 6.96
C THR A 388 3.39 -33.48 7.62
N GLY A 389 2.37 -32.71 7.23
CA GLY A 389 0.99 -32.90 7.66
C GLY A 389 0.43 -34.27 7.26
N LEU A 390 0.56 -34.63 5.98
CA LEU A 390 0.10 -35.89 5.41
C LEU A 390 0.84 -37.07 6.03
N HIS A 391 2.18 -36.99 6.10
CA HIS A 391 3.02 -38.14 6.44
C HIS A 391 3.33 -38.29 7.92
N ASN A 392 3.24 -37.21 8.72
CA ASN A 392 3.58 -37.23 10.14
C ASN A 392 2.41 -36.82 11.06
N LYS A 393 1.53 -35.92 10.62
CA LYS A 393 0.42 -35.39 11.46
C LYS A 393 -0.95 -35.98 11.12
N GLY A 394 -1.02 -36.96 10.23
CA GLY A 394 -2.25 -37.65 9.85
C GLY A 394 -3.27 -36.73 9.17
N PHE A 395 -2.82 -35.75 8.38
CA PHE A 395 -3.74 -34.95 7.58
C PHE A 395 -4.47 -35.85 6.58
N SER A 396 -5.78 -35.64 6.47
CA SER A 396 -6.52 -36.15 5.33
C SER A 396 -6.19 -35.33 4.07
N ARG A 397 -6.49 -35.89 2.90
CA ARG A 397 -6.33 -35.18 1.62
C ARG A 397 -7.15 -33.88 1.60
N GLU A 398 -8.37 -33.91 2.12
CA GLU A 398 -9.27 -32.75 2.19
C GLU A 398 -8.67 -31.66 3.07
N LYS A 399 -8.05 -32.04 4.20
CA LYS A 399 -7.34 -31.09 5.05
C LYS A 399 -6.14 -30.48 4.33
N ALA A 400 -5.36 -31.27 3.61
CA ALA A 400 -4.25 -30.79 2.80
C ALA A 400 -4.71 -29.77 1.72
N LEU A 401 -5.79 -30.07 0.99
CA LEU A 401 -6.37 -29.15 0.01
C LEU A 401 -6.93 -27.89 0.68
N LYS A 402 -7.52 -28.02 1.87
CA LYS A 402 -7.99 -26.88 2.64
C LYS A 402 -6.86 -25.93 3.04
N PHE A 403 -5.65 -26.43 3.32
CA PHE A 403 -4.49 -25.55 3.54
C PHE A 403 -4.15 -24.71 2.30
N PHE A 404 -4.20 -25.29 1.10
CA PHE A 404 -4.02 -24.53 -0.14
C PHE A 404 -5.13 -23.51 -0.35
N ALA A 405 -6.39 -23.88 -0.08
CA ALA A 405 -7.52 -22.97 -0.17
C ALA A 405 -7.42 -21.80 0.84
N ASP A 406 -7.04 -22.09 2.08
CA ASP A 406 -7.05 -21.11 3.18
C ASP A 406 -5.85 -20.16 3.12
N TYR A 407 -4.66 -20.64 2.71
CA TYR A 407 -3.41 -19.88 2.83
C TYR A 407 -2.80 -19.47 1.48
N ALA A 408 -3.08 -20.19 0.39
CA ALA A 408 -2.65 -19.82 -0.96
C ALA A 408 -3.81 -19.42 -1.87
N TRP A 409 -5.03 -19.42 -1.36
CA TRP A 409 -6.26 -19.18 -2.12
C TRP A 409 -6.37 -20.04 -3.39
N ASP A 410 -5.79 -21.24 -3.37
CA ASP A 410 -5.80 -22.16 -4.50
C ASP A 410 -6.72 -23.36 -4.24
N THR A 411 -7.82 -23.41 -5.01
CA THR A 411 -8.75 -24.56 -5.08
C THR A 411 -8.70 -25.25 -6.43
N SER A 412 -7.66 -24.99 -7.23
CA SER A 412 -7.53 -25.50 -8.60
C SER A 412 -7.12 -26.97 -8.65
N ASP A 413 -7.18 -27.52 -9.86
CA ASP A 413 -6.58 -28.81 -10.19
C ASP A 413 -5.05 -28.83 -9.94
N GLY A 414 -4.39 -27.66 -9.94
CA GLY A 414 -2.97 -27.52 -9.59
C GLY A 414 -2.69 -27.96 -8.14
N ALA A 415 -3.36 -27.33 -7.15
CA ALA A 415 -3.29 -27.77 -5.76
C ALA A 415 -3.67 -29.26 -5.60
N SER A 416 -4.69 -29.73 -6.32
CA SER A 416 -5.10 -31.14 -6.30
C SER A 416 -3.98 -32.09 -6.75
N LYS A 417 -3.34 -31.80 -7.88
CA LYS A 417 -2.21 -32.56 -8.43
C LYS A 417 -1.01 -32.52 -7.49
N GLU A 418 -0.73 -31.37 -6.91
CA GLU A 418 0.38 -31.19 -5.98
C GLU A 418 0.15 -31.95 -4.68
N VAL A 419 -1.05 -31.92 -4.10
CA VAL A 419 -1.38 -32.78 -2.94
C VAL A 419 -1.25 -34.26 -3.30
N THR A 420 -1.68 -34.68 -4.50
CA THR A 420 -1.44 -36.05 -4.98
C THR A 420 0.06 -36.36 -5.05
N ARG A 421 0.87 -35.44 -5.58
CA ARG A 421 2.32 -35.56 -5.64
C ARG A 421 2.91 -35.76 -4.23
N TYR A 422 2.48 -34.96 -3.27
CA TYR A 422 2.99 -35.04 -1.89
C TYR A 422 2.59 -36.37 -1.24
N GLN A 423 1.38 -36.87 -1.47
CA GLN A 423 0.97 -38.20 -1.01
C GLN A 423 1.83 -39.31 -1.61
N SER A 424 2.24 -39.18 -2.87
CA SER A 424 3.01 -40.19 -3.62
C SER A 424 4.52 -40.11 -3.42
N ASP A 425 5.07 -38.96 -3.03
CA ASP A 425 6.51 -38.73 -2.90
C ASP A 425 6.87 -38.03 -1.56
N PRO A 426 6.85 -38.79 -0.45
CA PRO A 426 7.02 -38.23 0.90
C PRO A 426 8.36 -37.51 1.08
N GLY A 427 8.31 -36.27 1.58
CA GLY A 427 9.50 -35.49 1.94
C GLY A 427 10.07 -34.64 0.82
N GLN A 428 9.83 -34.98 -0.46
CA GLN A 428 10.34 -34.23 -1.61
C GLN A 428 9.91 -32.76 -1.59
N ALA A 429 8.64 -32.51 -1.24
CA ALA A 429 8.09 -31.16 -1.24
C ALA A 429 8.72 -30.26 -0.16
N THR A 430 9.26 -30.84 0.92
CA THR A 430 9.91 -30.09 2.00
C THR A 430 11.26 -29.51 1.58
N ALA A 431 11.94 -30.16 0.62
CA ALA A 431 13.31 -29.82 0.23
C ALA A 431 13.47 -28.36 -0.23
N TYR A 432 12.47 -27.82 -0.95
CA TYR A 432 12.48 -26.45 -1.45
C TYR A 432 12.69 -25.43 -0.33
N MET A 433 11.85 -25.49 0.71
CA MET A 433 11.87 -24.50 1.79
C MET A 433 12.98 -24.79 2.80
N VAL A 434 13.26 -26.06 3.10
CA VAL A 434 14.35 -26.46 4.02
C VAL A 434 15.70 -25.98 3.46
N GLY A 435 15.99 -26.23 2.19
CA GLY A 435 17.22 -25.77 1.55
C GLY A 435 17.32 -24.25 1.49
N GLN A 436 16.25 -23.56 1.07
CA GLN A 436 16.21 -22.10 1.03
C GLN A 436 16.49 -21.47 2.41
N LEU A 437 15.80 -21.93 3.45
CA LEU A 437 15.98 -21.41 4.81
C LEU A 437 17.39 -21.68 5.34
N HIS A 438 17.97 -22.84 5.03
CA HIS A 438 19.32 -23.18 5.44
C HIS A 438 20.37 -22.26 4.80
N ILE A 439 20.27 -22.01 3.50
CA ILE A 439 21.18 -21.09 2.79
C ILE A 439 21.03 -19.65 3.33
N ILE A 440 19.80 -19.20 3.63
CA ILE A 440 19.57 -17.89 4.27
C ILE A 440 20.28 -17.82 5.63
N LYS A 441 20.14 -18.86 6.47
CA LYS A 441 20.79 -18.95 7.78
C LYS A 441 22.32 -18.92 7.66
N LEU A 442 22.89 -19.64 6.69
CA LEU A 442 24.33 -19.62 6.41
C LEU A 442 24.82 -18.23 5.99
N ARG A 443 24.04 -17.53 5.15
CA ARG A 443 24.35 -16.16 4.74
C ARG A 443 24.30 -15.19 5.92
N GLU A 444 23.28 -15.29 6.77
CA GLU A 444 23.15 -14.46 7.97
C GLU A 444 24.30 -14.72 8.95
N TYR A 445 24.67 -15.98 9.14
CA TYR A 445 25.83 -16.37 9.93
C TYR A 445 27.11 -15.74 9.40
N ALA A 446 27.41 -15.90 8.10
CA ALA A 446 28.60 -15.35 7.47
C ALA A 446 28.61 -13.81 7.53
N THR A 447 27.48 -13.17 7.25
CA THR A 447 27.32 -11.70 7.35
C THR A 447 27.65 -11.21 8.76
N LYS A 448 27.09 -11.87 9.78
CA LYS A 448 27.30 -11.51 11.19
C LYS A 448 28.75 -11.71 11.62
N LYS A 449 29.38 -12.81 11.21
CA LYS A 449 30.75 -13.16 11.63
C LYS A 449 31.82 -12.36 10.91
N LEU A 450 31.66 -12.12 9.61
CA LEU A 450 32.64 -11.40 8.79
C LEU A 450 32.49 -9.88 8.89
N GLY A 451 31.29 -9.37 9.18
CA GLY A 451 31.04 -7.95 9.33
C GLY A 451 31.50 -7.18 8.09
N LYS A 452 32.48 -6.27 8.24
CA LYS A 452 33.04 -5.50 7.11
C LYS A 452 33.81 -6.35 6.09
N LYS A 453 34.26 -7.55 6.46
CA LYS A 453 34.91 -8.49 5.54
C LYS A 453 33.90 -9.31 4.73
N PHE A 454 32.60 -9.21 5.02
CA PHE A 454 31.59 -9.94 4.27
C PHE A 454 31.46 -9.36 2.86
N ASN A 455 31.56 -10.24 1.87
CA ASN A 455 31.26 -9.94 0.47
C ASN A 455 30.24 -10.95 -0.04
N LEU A 456 29.13 -10.45 -0.60
CA LEU A 456 28.05 -11.29 -1.10
C LEU A 456 28.47 -12.11 -2.34
N LYS A 457 29.32 -11.55 -3.21
CA LYS A 457 29.81 -12.25 -4.39
C LYS A 457 30.69 -13.43 -3.99
N ASP A 458 31.60 -13.21 -3.05
CA ASP A 458 32.51 -14.25 -2.55
C ASP A 458 31.74 -15.35 -1.82
N PHE A 459 30.74 -14.99 -1.01
CA PHE A 459 29.83 -15.95 -0.39
C PHE A 459 29.08 -16.81 -1.44
N HIS A 460 28.52 -16.19 -2.49
CA HIS A 460 27.83 -16.94 -3.55
C HIS A 460 28.79 -17.83 -4.33
N PHE A 461 29.97 -17.32 -4.69
CA PHE A 461 30.99 -18.09 -5.40
C PHE A 461 31.38 -19.32 -4.58
N TYR A 462 31.71 -19.13 -3.31
CA TYR A 462 32.10 -20.23 -2.45
C TYR A 462 30.97 -21.24 -2.25
N LEU A 463 29.75 -20.79 -1.91
CA LEU A 463 28.59 -21.67 -1.75
C LEU A 463 28.35 -22.53 -3.00
N LEU A 464 28.38 -21.93 -4.20
CA LEU A 464 28.12 -22.62 -5.46
C LEU A 464 29.28 -23.53 -5.90
N SER A 465 30.53 -23.21 -5.52
CA SER A 465 31.71 -24.02 -5.81
C SER A 465 31.68 -25.39 -5.12
N GLN A 466 30.85 -25.57 -4.10
CA GLN A 466 30.70 -26.85 -3.39
C GLN A 466 29.86 -27.87 -4.14
N GLY A 467 29.21 -27.48 -5.25
CA GLY A 467 28.30 -28.35 -5.99
C GLY A 467 27.06 -28.75 -5.17
N SER A 468 26.42 -29.84 -5.59
CA SER A 468 25.26 -30.41 -4.88
C SER A 468 25.71 -31.18 -3.65
N ALA A 469 25.73 -30.52 -2.49
CA ALA A 469 26.21 -31.12 -1.24
C ALA A 469 25.13 -31.18 -0.14
N PRO A 470 25.25 -32.11 0.83
CA PRO A 470 24.37 -32.16 2.00
C PRO A 470 24.44 -30.87 2.83
N LEU A 471 23.31 -30.48 3.44
CA LEU A 471 23.22 -29.25 4.24
C LEU A 471 24.20 -29.20 5.41
N SER A 472 24.51 -30.35 6.03
CA SER A 472 25.50 -30.46 7.10
C SER A 472 26.92 -30.18 6.61
N TYR A 473 27.27 -30.62 5.40
CA TYR A 473 28.54 -30.28 4.78
C TYR A 473 28.60 -28.78 4.45
N LEU A 474 27.49 -28.19 3.96
CA LEU A 474 27.42 -26.75 3.74
C LEU A 474 27.60 -25.94 5.04
N ASP A 475 27.12 -26.44 6.19
CA ASP A 475 27.38 -25.81 7.50
C ASP A 475 28.87 -25.75 7.82
N GLU A 476 29.59 -26.88 7.66
CA GLU A 476 31.02 -26.97 7.91
C GLU A 476 31.83 -26.13 6.92
N SER A 477 31.50 -26.28 5.63
CA SER A 477 32.13 -25.56 4.51
C SER A 477 32.02 -24.04 4.69
N ILE A 478 30.82 -23.50 4.94
CA ILE A 478 30.64 -22.06 5.19
C ILE A 478 31.35 -21.62 6.47
N SER A 479 31.34 -22.44 7.52
CA SER A 479 32.08 -22.14 8.76
C SER A 479 33.58 -22.03 8.51
N ARG A 480 34.14 -22.92 7.69
CA ARG A 480 35.54 -22.92 7.29
C ARG A 480 35.89 -21.72 6.43
N TYR A 481 35.05 -21.37 5.45
CA TYR A 481 35.17 -20.15 4.66
C TYR A 481 35.23 -18.90 5.55
N VAL A 482 34.34 -18.80 6.53
CA VAL A 482 34.31 -17.67 7.47
C VAL A 482 35.60 -17.61 8.29
N GLU A 483 36.08 -18.73 8.81
CA GLU A 483 37.34 -18.82 9.56
C GLU A 483 38.55 -18.37 8.72
N CYS A 484 38.69 -18.93 7.52
CA CYS A 484 39.78 -18.60 6.61
C CYS A 484 39.75 -17.12 6.18
N THR A 485 38.56 -16.57 5.95
CA THR A 485 38.39 -15.14 5.63
C THR A 485 38.79 -14.25 6.82
N LEU A 486 38.43 -14.64 8.04
CA LEU A 486 38.85 -13.91 9.25
C LEU A 486 40.36 -13.92 9.42
N ASN A 487 41.01 -15.05 9.14
CA ASN A 487 42.45 -15.25 9.21
C ASN A 487 43.22 -14.73 7.98
N ASN A 488 42.55 -14.04 7.05
CA ASN A 488 43.14 -13.52 5.80
C ASN A 488 43.85 -14.63 4.98
N GLY A 489 43.23 -15.79 4.87
CA GLY A 489 43.76 -16.95 4.14
C GLY A 489 44.92 -17.67 4.83
N LYS A 490 45.29 -17.28 6.05
CA LYS A 490 46.35 -17.96 6.82
C LYS A 490 45.77 -19.15 7.57
N GLY A 491 46.35 -20.32 7.35
CA GLY A 491 45.96 -21.57 7.98
C GLY A 491 45.99 -22.72 6.97
N ASP A 492 46.13 -23.93 7.49
CA ASP A 492 46.18 -25.14 6.67
C ASP A 492 44.92 -25.27 5.79
N GLY A 493 45.08 -25.50 4.49
CA GLY A 493 43.99 -25.59 3.52
C GLY A 493 43.16 -24.30 3.31
N CYS A 494 43.49 -23.15 3.93
CA CYS A 494 42.70 -21.93 3.74
C CYS A 494 42.87 -21.30 2.35
N HIS A 495 43.99 -21.56 1.67
CA HIS A 495 44.16 -21.17 0.28
C HIS A 495 43.13 -21.88 -0.60
N ASP A 496 42.99 -23.20 -0.45
CA ASP A 496 42.08 -24.02 -1.25
C ASP A 496 40.60 -23.72 -0.95
N VAL A 497 40.31 -23.35 0.30
CA VAL A 497 38.97 -22.90 0.71
C VAL A 497 38.61 -21.55 0.07
N LEU A 498 39.53 -20.58 0.05
CA LEU A 498 39.21 -19.24 -0.50
C LEU A 498 39.34 -19.20 -2.02
N TYR A 499 40.12 -20.10 -2.61
CA TYR A 499 40.43 -20.20 -4.03
C TYR A 499 40.26 -21.64 -4.53
N PRO A 500 39.04 -22.19 -4.53
CA PRO A 500 38.78 -23.54 -5.03
C PRO A 500 39.18 -23.64 -6.52
N VAL A 501 39.81 -24.76 -6.86
CA VAL A 501 40.39 -25.03 -8.19
C VAL A 501 39.27 -25.12 -9.24
N GLY A 502 39.43 -24.41 -10.37
CA GLY A 502 38.49 -24.47 -11.49
C GLY A 502 38.74 -25.69 -12.39
N ASN A 503 37.73 -26.07 -13.19
CA ASN A 503 37.76 -27.24 -14.10
C ASN A 503 38.89 -27.26 -15.16
N ASP A 504 39.71 -26.21 -15.26
CA ASP A 504 40.79 -26.10 -16.24
C ASP A 504 42.14 -26.67 -15.75
N ASP A 505 42.28 -26.99 -14.47
CA ASP A 505 43.48 -27.63 -13.94
C ASP A 505 43.40 -29.16 -14.13
N LYS A 506 44.08 -29.64 -15.18
CA LYS A 506 44.18 -31.07 -15.57
C LYS A 506 44.95 -31.94 -14.57
N THR A 507 45.22 -31.48 -13.36
CA THR A 507 45.97 -32.19 -12.34
C THR A 507 45.03 -32.56 -11.19
N THR A 508 44.82 -33.87 -11.04
CA THR A 508 44.34 -34.60 -9.85
C THR A 508 42.84 -34.69 -9.55
N ALA A 509 41.99 -34.92 -10.56
CA ALA A 509 40.65 -35.50 -10.32
C ALA A 509 40.59 -37.03 -10.54
N SER A 510 41.70 -37.68 -10.89
CA SER A 510 41.76 -39.12 -11.19
C SER A 510 41.93 -40.05 -9.97
N ASP A 511 42.13 -39.49 -8.77
CA ASP A 511 42.51 -40.28 -7.58
C ASP A 511 41.45 -40.21 -6.45
N GLY A 512 40.27 -39.66 -6.74
CA GLY A 512 39.14 -39.59 -5.80
C GLY A 512 38.34 -40.89 -5.73
N ILE A 513 37.97 -41.32 -4.53
CA ILE A 513 37.21 -42.55 -4.24
C ILE A 513 35.75 -42.50 -4.77
N PHE A 514 35.27 -41.33 -5.19
CA PHE A 514 33.95 -41.15 -5.78
C PHE A 514 34.08 -40.36 -7.07
N ASP A 515 33.88 -41.05 -8.19
CA ASP A 515 33.51 -40.40 -9.45
C ASP A 515 32.07 -39.91 -9.28
N ASP A 516 31.85 -38.59 -9.35
CA ASP A 516 30.51 -37.97 -9.25
C ASP A 516 29.54 -38.48 -10.35
N THR A 517 30.03 -39.25 -11.33
CA THR A 517 29.17 -39.96 -12.29
C THR A 517 28.55 -41.26 -11.75
N GLU A 518 29.03 -41.84 -10.65
CA GLU A 518 28.53 -43.13 -10.13
C GLU A 518 27.24 -43.01 -9.29
N TRP A 519 26.92 -41.84 -8.74
CA TRP A 519 25.62 -41.59 -8.07
C TRP A 519 24.51 -41.13 -9.02
N GLY A 520 24.75 -41.20 -10.33
CA GLY A 520 23.81 -40.88 -11.41
C GLY A 520 23.31 -42.10 -12.17
N GLY A 521 22.98 -43.21 -11.48
CA GLY A 521 22.40 -44.42 -12.08
C GLY A 521 20.96 -44.29 -12.60
N TYR A 522 20.51 -43.08 -12.96
CA TYR A 522 19.29 -42.88 -13.76
C TYR A 522 19.63 -41.99 -14.96
N PRO A 523 19.36 -42.45 -16.19
CA PRO A 523 19.92 -41.87 -17.41
C PRO A 523 19.41 -40.45 -17.68
N PRO A 524 20.22 -39.57 -18.32
CA PRO A 524 19.86 -38.17 -18.60
C PRO A 524 18.78 -37.96 -19.68
N GLU A 525 18.07 -39.00 -20.11
CA GLU A 525 17.25 -38.95 -21.32
C GLU A 525 15.90 -39.66 -21.16
N ARG A 526 14.96 -38.96 -20.51
CA ARG A 526 13.54 -38.96 -20.92
C ARG A 526 12.96 -37.56 -20.69
N TYR A 527 13.23 -36.68 -21.65
CA TYR A 527 12.37 -35.53 -21.89
C TYR A 527 10.95 -36.03 -22.20
N VAL A 528 9.94 -35.50 -21.50
CA VAL A 528 8.68 -35.09 -22.13
C VAL A 528 8.28 -33.74 -21.52
N PRO A 529 7.91 -32.75 -22.35
CA PRO A 529 8.05 -31.34 -22.06
C PRO A 529 6.75 -30.75 -21.52
N TYR A 530 6.83 -29.79 -20.59
CA TYR A 530 5.77 -28.79 -20.44
C TYR A 530 6.37 -27.41 -20.26
N HIS A 531 6.21 -26.62 -21.33
CA HIS A 531 6.05 -25.18 -21.23
C HIS A 531 5.14 -24.81 -20.07
N TYR A 532 5.63 -24.02 -19.13
CA TYR A 532 4.86 -22.99 -18.43
C TYR A 532 5.81 -21.87 -18.02
N ILE A 533 5.89 -20.85 -18.87
CA ILE A 533 6.13 -19.45 -18.50
C ILE A 533 4.75 -18.85 -18.23
#